data_AF-A0A4Y8KR75-F1
#
_entry.id   AF-A0A4Y8KR75-F1
#
_cell.length_a   1.000
_cell.length_b   1.000
_cell.length_c   1.000
_cell.angle_alpha   90.00
_cell.angle_beta   90.00
_cell.angle_gamma   90.00
#
_symmetry.space_group_name_H-M   'P 1'
#
loop_
_entity.id
_entity.type
_entity.pdbx_description
1 polymer ?
#
loop_
_entity_poly.entity_id
_entity_poly.type
_entity_poly.pdbx_seq_one_letter_code
_entity_poly.pdbx_strand_id
1 'polypeptide(L)'
;MGRVGARHHQAGSAATLRTYDTDERDRMSYDDDLDRAMEAHYSGGDEDTVTAAEFKILRERLGVSGRWLADRVGVQDRQVRRWESGVAPVPADVVALIEGMDVAADKRADDIAREWRTGGPARMVSYRNDDEYWASDADAMERGEPASYYRAILGRVMAQGVTPIEYLPAEYDLDKT
;
A
#
# COMPACT_ATOMS: atom_id res chain seq x y z
N MET A 1 -6.16 60.67 -27.75
CA MET A 1 -5.39 60.50 -26.50
C MET A 1 -6.36 60.52 -25.32
N GLY A 2 -7.02 59.37 -25.07
CA GLY A 2 -8.04 59.25 -24.03
C GLY A 2 -7.43 58.80 -22.70
N ARG A 3 -7.62 59.58 -21.63
CA ARG A 3 -7.26 59.15 -20.27
C ARG A 3 -8.37 58.25 -19.73
N VAL A 4 -8.01 56.99 -19.54
CA VAL A 4 -8.85 55.91 -19.03
C VAL A 4 -8.88 55.95 -17.50
N GLY A 5 -10.10 56.01 -16.95
CA GLY A 5 -10.61 55.05 -15.96
C GLY A 5 -10.04 55.07 -14.55
N ALA A 6 -10.87 55.52 -13.61
CA ALA A 6 -10.77 55.30 -12.18
C ALA A 6 -10.53 53.82 -11.83
N ARG A 7 -9.58 53.55 -10.92
CA ARG A 7 -9.47 52.27 -10.23
C ARG A 7 -10.13 52.40 -8.85
N HIS A 8 -11.44 52.16 -8.82
CA HIS A 8 -12.09 51.64 -7.63
C HIS A 8 -11.74 50.16 -7.55
N HIS A 9 -10.93 49.77 -6.56
CA HIS A 9 -10.76 48.35 -6.21
C HIS A 9 -12.05 47.89 -5.53
N GLN A 10 -12.82 47.08 -6.27
CA GLN A 10 -13.96 46.34 -5.75
C GLN A 10 -13.46 45.09 -5.04
N ALA A 11 -14.15 44.74 -3.96
CA ALA A 11 -13.89 43.63 -3.07
C ALA A 11 -13.96 42.26 -3.77
N GLY A 12 -13.03 41.38 -3.42
CA GLY A 12 -13.10 39.94 -3.65
C GLY A 12 -13.00 39.23 -2.30
N SER A 13 -14.13 38.70 -1.86
CA SER A 13 -14.37 38.01 -0.59
C SER A 13 -13.39 36.88 -0.32
N ALA A 14 -12.68 36.95 0.82
CA ALA A 14 -12.04 35.78 1.41
C ALA A 14 -13.16 34.92 2.01
N ALA A 15 -13.37 33.74 1.43
CA ALA A 15 -14.26 32.73 1.97
C ALA A 15 -13.78 32.37 3.38
N THR A 16 -14.53 32.82 4.38
CA THR A 16 -14.40 32.38 5.76
C THR A 16 -14.58 30.87 5.78
N LEU A 17 -13.50 30.15 6.08
CA LEU A 17 -13.56 28.76 6.52
C LEU A 17 -14.53 28.73 7.70
N ARG A 18 -15.74 28.23 7.43
CA ARG A 18 -16.75 27.92 8.43
C ARG A 18 -16.15 26.81 9.28
N THR A 19 -15.49 27.18 10.37
CA THR A 19 -15.11 26.26 11.42
C THR A 19 -16.37 25.54 11.85
N TYR A 20 -16.36 24.21 11.75
CA TYR A 20 -17.42 23.39 12.31
C TYR A 20 -17.38 23.59 13.83
N ASP A 21 -18.30 24.42 14.31
CA ASP A 21 -18.68 24.49 15.72
C ASP A 21 -19.36 23.17 16.05
N THR A 22 -18.52 22.19 16.40
CA THR A 22 -18.97 20.94 16.99
C THR A 22 -18.86 21.18 18.48
N ASP A 23 -20.02 21.37 19.10
CA ASP A 23 -20.23 21.53 20.54
C ASP A 23 -19.32 20.53 21.27
N GLU A 24 -18.41 21.04 22.12
CA GLU A 24 -17.35 20.25 22.78
C GLU A 24 -17.91 19.10 23.63
N ARG A 25 -19.20 19.14 23.95
CA ARG A 25 -19.89 18.04 24.65
C ARG A 25 -20.13 16.79 23.79
N ASP A 26 -20.18 16.93 22.46
CA ASP A 26 -20.38 15.82 21.54
C ASP A 26 -19.05 15.10 21.21
N ARG A 27 -17.91 15.81 21.27
CA ARG A 27 -16.58 15.18 21.15
C ARG A 27 -16.29 14.23 22.31
N MET A 28 -16.68 14.64 23.52
CA MET A 28 -16.42 13.87 24.74
C MET A 28 -17.34 12.64 24.88
N SER A 29 -18.46 12.60 24.15
CA SER A 29 -19.34 11.42 24.07
C SER A 29 -18.85 10.40 23.04
N TYR A 30 -18.13 10.84 22.01
CA TYR A 30 -17.56 9.95 20.99
C TYR A 30 -16.37 9.19 21.56
N ASP A 31 -15.51 9.88 22.31
CA ASP A 31 -14.34 9.28 22.96
C ASP A 31 -14.76 8.23 24.01
N ASP A 32 -15.77 8.50 24.85
CA ASP A 32 -16.23 7.53 25.87
C ASP A 32 -16.89 6.27 25.27
N ASP A 33 -17.63 6.39 24.16
CA ASP A 33 -18.26 5.25 23.49
C ASP A 33 -17.27 4.47 22.61
N LEU A 34 -16.30 5.15 21.99
CA LEU A 34 -15.16 4.52 21.32
C LEU A 34 -14.25 3.84 22.31
N ASP A 35 -13.93 4.48 23.43
CA ASP A 35 -13.10 3.91 24.49
C ASP A 35 -13.80 2.71 25.12
N ARG A 36 -15.11 2.77 25.36
CA ARG A 36 -15.87 1.60 25.84
C ARG A 36 -15.94 0.48 24.80
N ALA A 37 -16.08 0.81 23.52
CA ALA A 37 -16.07 -0.18 22.43
C ALA A 37 -14.66 -0.78 22.21
N MET A 38 -13.62 0.04 22.37
CA MET A 38 -12.22 -0.35 22.33
C MET A 38 -11.86 -1.19 23.54
N GLU A 39 -12.22 -0.80 24.76
CA GLU A 39 -12.01 -1.58 25.99
C GLU A 39 -12.74 -2.93 25.93
N ALA A 40 -13.97 -2.96 25.41
CA ALA A 40 -14.69 -4.22 25.19
C ALA A 40 -14.02 -5.12 24.13
N HIS A 41 -13.29 -4.53 23.17
CA HIS A 41 -12.47 -5.26 22.19
C HIS A 41 -11.04 -5.57 22.66
N TYR A 42 -10.50 -4.80 23.62
CA TYR A 42 -9.13 -4.92 24.15
C TYR A 42 -9.06 -5.78 25.43
N SER A 43 -10.19 -6.10 26.06
CA SER A 43 -10.21 -6.99 27.21
C SER A 43 -10.17 -8.46 26.79
N GLY A 44 -8.98 -8.94 26.41
CA GLY A 44 -8.58 -10.34 26.55
C GLY A 44 -8.62 -11.21 25.29
N GLY A 45 -7.67 -11.00 24.37
CA GLY A 45 -7.32 -11.95 23.33
C GLY A 45 -5.92 -11.69 22.80
N ASP A 46 -4.95 -12.49 23.26
CA ASP A 46 -3.55 -12.64 22.81
C ASP A 46 -2.92 -11.43 22.10
N GLU A 47 -2.09 -10.66 22.82
CA GLU A 47 -1.18 -9.63 22.25
C GLU A 47 -0.28 -10.15 21.11
N ASP A 48 -0.24 -11.48 20.92
CA ASP A 48 0.54 -12.19 19.90
C ASP A 48 -0.25 -12.54 18.61
N THR A 49 -1.53 -12.18 18.48
CA THR A 49 -2.35 -12.53 17.30
C THR A 49 -2.66 -11.30 16.43
N VAL A 50 -2.16 -11.31 15.19
CA VAL A 50 -2.50 -10.30 14.17
C VAL A 50 -4.01 -10.24 13.94
N THR A 51 -4.58 -9.05 14.12
CA THR A 51 -6.00 -8.79 13.88
C THR A 51 -6.34 -8.91 12.39
N ALA A 52 -7.62 -9.11 12.09
CA ALA A 52 -8.12 -9.15 10.71
C ALA A 52 -7.78 -7.87 9.91
N ALA A 53 -7.81 -6.71 10.58
CA ALA A 53 -7.48 -5.42 9.98
C ALA A 53 -5.98 -5.31 9.68
N GLU A 54 -5.12 -5.67 10.64
CA GLU A 54 -3.67 -5.68 10.44
C GLU A 54 -3.26 -6.65 9.32
N PHE A 55 -3.85 -7.84 9.28
CA PHE A 55 -3.61 -8.82 8.21
C PHE A 55 -3.97 -8.26 6.83
N LYS A 56 -5.12 -7.59 6.73
CA LYS A 56 -5.56 -6.94 5.49
C LYS A 56 -4.60 -5.82 5.07
N ILE A 57 -4.19 -4.97 6.02
CA ILE A 57 -3.24 -3.88 5.79
C ILE A 57 -1.90 -4.44 5.29
N LEU A 58 -1.36 -5.47 5.94
CA LEU A 58 -0.10 -6.11 5.53
C LEU A 58 -0.20 -6.68 4.11
N ARG A 59 -1.28 -7.40 3.79
CA ARG A 59 -1.51 -7.94 2.44
C ARG A 59 -1.55 -6.83 1.38
N GLU A 60 -2.26 -5.74 1.66
CA GLU A 60 -2.41 -4.61 0.74
C GLU A 60 -1.11 -3.79 0.62
N ARG A 61 -0.33 -3.65 1.70
CA ARG A 61 1.03 -3.07 1.70
C ARG A 61 2.00 -3.87 0.84
N LEU A 62 1.81 -5.19 0.78
CA LEU A 62 2.55 -6.08 -0.14
C LEU A 62 2.03 -5.98 -1.57
N GLY A 63 0.90 -5.32 -1.83
CA GLY A 63 0.34 -5.24 -3.19
C GLY A 63 -0.11 -6.59 -3.74
N VAL A 64 -0.36 -7.60 -2.90
CA VAL A 64 -0.86 -8.91 -3.34
C VAL A 64 -2.37 -9.01 -3.16
N SER A 65 -3.06 -9.69 -4.08
CA SER A 65 -4.51 -9.86 -4.01
C SER A 65 -4.89 -10.98 -3.03
N GLY A 66 -6.12 -10.94 -2.50
CA GLY A 66 -6.65 -12.04 -1.68
C GLY A 66 -6.69 -13.38 -2.43
N ARG A 67 -6.98 -13.35 -3.73
CA ARG A 67 -6.93 -14.53 -4.61
C ARG A 67 -5.51 -15.09 -4.73
N TRP A 68 -4.52 -14.23 -4.98
CA TRP A 68 -3.13 -14.64 -5.06
C TRP A 68 -2.68 -15.30 -3.75
N LEU A 69 -3.03 -14.69 -2.61
CA LEU A 69 -2.71 -15.26 -1.30
C LEU A 69 -3.40 -16.61 -1.10
N ALA A 70 -4.68 -16.72 -1.48
CA ALA A 70 -5.43 -17.97 -1.38
C ALA A 70 -4.77 -19.10 -2.17
N ASP A 71 -4.39 -18.82 -3.43
CA ASP A 71 -3.69 -19.76 -4.29
C ASP A 71 -2.32 -20.13 -3.69
N ARG A 72 -1.59 -19.14 -3.14
CA ARG A 72 -0.26 -19.32 -2.51
C ARG A 72 -0.29 -20.24 -1.28
N VAL A 73 -1.32 -20.16 -0.45
CA VAL A 73 -1.46 -20.98 0.76
C VAL A 73 -2.36 -22.21 0.59
N GLY A 74 -2.88 -22.45 -0.61
CA GLY A 74 -3.70 -23.62 -0.92
C GLY A 74 -5.11 -23.59 -0.31
N VAL A 75 -5.72 -22.40 -0.17
CA VAL A 75 -7.10 -22.24 0.32
C VAL A 75 -8.00 -21.60 -0.73
N GLN A 76 -9.31 -21.57 -0.47
CA GLN A 76 -10.26 -20.88 -1.33
C GLN A 76 -10.28 -19.37 -1.02
N ASP A 77 -10.48 -18.53 -2.03
CA ASP A 77 -10.59 -17.06 -1.90
C ASP A 77 -11.60 -16.61 -0.81
N ARG A 78 -12.71 -17.34 -0.65
CA ARG A 78 -13.68 -17.09 0.44
C ARG A 78 -13.10 -17.21 1.84
N GLN A 79 -12.06 -18.02 2.03
CA GLN A 79 -11.41 -18.24 3.31
C GLN A 79 -10.57 -17.03 3.71
N VAL A 80 -9.83 -16.44 2.76
CA VAL A 80 -9.09 -15.18 2.95
C VAL A 80 -10.04 -14.05 3.31
N ARG A 81 -11.19 -13.94 2.63
CA ARG A 81 -12.23 -12.95 2.99
C ARG A 81 -12.75 -13.12 4.42
N ARG A 82 -12.94 -14.37 4.88
CA ARG A 82 -13.38 -14.63 6.26
C ARG A 82 -12.33 -14.17 7.28
N TRP A 83 -11.05 -14.41 6.99
CA TRP A 83 -9.94 -13.92 7.80
C TRP A 83 -9.92 -12.39 7.88
N GLU A 84 -9.97 -11.70 6.75
CA GLU A 84 -9.95 -10.23 6.69
C GLU A 84 -11.18 -9.56 7.29
N SER A 85 -12.31 -10.26 7.38
CA SER A 85 -13.53 -9.78 8.03
C SER A 85 -13.58 -10.05 9.54
N GLY A 86 -12.62 -10.81 10.09
CA GLY A 86 -12.65 -11.27 11.48
C GLY A 86 -13.65 -12.40 11.78
N VAL A 87 -14.38 -12.89 10.78
CA VAL A 87 -15.32 -14.03 10.92
C VAL A 87 -14.59 -15.35 11.23
N ALA A 88 -13.30 -15.44 10.91
CA ALA A 88 -12.43 -16.54 11.30
C ALA A 88 -11.04 -15.98 11.64
N PRO A 89 -10.32 -16.56 12.62
CA PRO A 89 -8.95 -16.17 12.91
C PRO A 89 -8.03 -16.50 11.73
N VAL A 90 -6.97 -15.70 11.55
CA VAL A 90 -5.90 -15.98 10.58
C VAL A 90 -5.03 -17.11 11.15
N PRO A 91 -4.75 -18.18 10.38
CA PRO A 91 -3.80 -19.21 10.81
C PRO A 91 -2.39 -18.64 11.04
N ALA A 92 -1.70 -19.10 12.09
CA ALA A 92 -0.39 -18.57 12.48
C ALA A 92 0.70 -18.74 11.41
N ASP A 93 0.65 -19.82 10.63
CA ASP A 93 1.53 -20.06 9.48
C ASP A 93 1.29 -19.06 8.34
N VAL A 94 0.04 -18.65 8.13
CA VAL A 94 -0.34 -17.62 7.16
C VAL A 94 0.10 -16.23 7.63
N VAL A 95 0.01 -15.94 8.94
CA VAL A 95 0.57 -14.72 9.53
C VAL A 95 2.08 -14.67 9.31
N ALA A 96 2.80 -15.71 9.73
CA ALA A 96 4.25 -15.79 9.58
C ALA A 96 4.70 -15.68 8.11
N LEU A 97 3.92 -16.24 7.17
CA LEU A 97 4.17 -16.09 5.75
C LEU A 97 4.12 -14.63 5.30
N ILE A 98 3.05 -13.91 5.65
CA ILE A 98 2.88 -12.51 5.21
C ILE A 98 3.93 -11.61 5.86
N GLU A 99 4.23 -11.79 7.13
CA GLU A 99 5.27 -11.03 7.83
C GLU A 99 6.65 -11.31 7.22
N GLY A 100 6.94 -12.58 6.91
CA GLY A 100 8.17 -12.97 6.24
C GLY A 100 8.30 -12.34 4.84
N MET A 101 7.21 -12.29 4.07
CA MET A 101 7.18 -11.59 2.78
C MET A 101 7.42 -10.08 2.92
N ASP A 102 6.97 -9.48 4.02
CA ASP A 102 7.12 -8.07 4.30
C ASP A 102 8.54 -7.68 4.67
N VAL A 103 9.17 -8.47 5.55
CA VAL A 103 10.60 -8.36 5.84
C VAL A 103 11.44 -8.58 4.59
N ALA A 104 11.07 -9.57 3.76
CA ALA A 104 11.76 -9.83 2.49
C ALA A 104 11.61 -8.66 1.50
N ALA A 105 10.44 -8.03 1.43
CA ALA A 105 10.19 -6.87 0.59
C ALA A 105 11.03 -5.66 1.03
N ASP A 106 11.10 -5.39 2.33
CA ASP A 106 11.91 -4.30 2.88
C ASP A 106 13.41 -4.55 2.61
N LYS A 107 13.90 -5.78 2.85
CA LYS A 107 15.28 -6.16 2.51
C LYS A 107 15.56 -6.01 1.01
N ARG A 108 14.64 -6.44 0.15
CA ARG A 108 14.82 -6.33 -1.31
C ARG A 108 14.87 -4.87 -1.75
N ALA A 109 14.05 -4.01 -1.15
CA ALA A 109 14.09 -2.57 -1.40
C ALA A 109 15.43 -1.96 -1.00
N ASP A 110 15.96 -2.32 0.18
CA ASP A 110 17.28 -1.86 0.64
C ASP A 110 18.41 -2.30 -0.28
N ASP A 111 18.38 -3.55 -0.75
CA ASP A 111 19.39 -4.07 -1.67
C ASP A 111 19.35 -3.32 -3.01
N ILE A 112 18.16 -3.09 -3.58
CA ILE A 112 17.99 -2.30 -4.82
C ILE A 112 18.49 -0.86 -4.62
N ALA A 113 18.10 -0.21 -3.54
CA ALA A 113 18.46 1.17 -3.27
C ALA A 113 19.98 1.32 -3.01
N ARG A 114 20.61 0.32 -2.39
CA ARG A 114 22.07 0.27 -2.21
C ARG A 114 22.77 0.14 -3.56
N GLU A 115 22.36 -0.83 -4.38
CA GLU A 115 22.93 -1.08 -5.70
C GLU A 115 22.88 0.20 -6.55
N TRP A 116 21.72 0.87 -6.61
CA TRP A 116 21.55 2.12 -7.33
C TRP A 116 22.55 3.20 -6.89
N ARG A 117 22.72 3.40 -5.57
CA ARG A 117 23.66 4.41 -5.02
C ARG A 117 25.12 4.07 -5.29
N THR A 118 25.46 2.80 -5.45
CA THR A 118 26.83 2.34 -5.69
C THR A 118 27.21 2.25 -7.18
N GLY A 119 26.46 2.92 -8.06
CA GLY A 119 26.72 2.93 -9.50
C GLY A 119 25.88 1.93 -10.29
N GLY A 120 24.73 1.53 -9.75
CA GLY A 120 23.72 0.76 -10.45
C GLY A 120 23.06 1.54 -11.61
N PRO A 121 21.95 1.03 -12.16
CA PRO A 121 21.34 1.60 -13.36
C PRO A 121 20.86 3.04 -13.14
N ALA A 122 21.02 3.90 -14.15
CA ALA A 122 20.60 5.31 -14.09
C ALA A 122 19.07 5.49 -13.91
N ARG A 123 18.29 4.46 -14.24
CA ARG A 123 16.82 4.44 -14.12
C ARG A 123 16.38 3.06 -13.66
N MET A 124 15.33 3.02 -12.84
CA MET A 124 14.68 1.78 -12.43
C MET A 124 13.45 1.49 -13.29
N VAL A 125 13.23 0.21 -13.58
CA VAL A 125 12.11 -0.25 -14.42
C VAL A 125 11.02 -0.83 -13.54
N SER A 126 9.78 -0.53 -13.86
CA SER A 126 8.58 -1.20 -13.35
C SER A 126 7.80 -1.87 -14.48
N TYR A 127 6.94 -2.82 -14.13
CA TYR A 127 6.17 -3.62 -15.07
C TYR A 127 4.67 -3.37 -14.89
N ARG A 128 3.93 -3.32 -15.99
CA ARG A 128 2.49 -3.00 -16.00
C ARG A 128 1.65 -4.17 -15.52
N ASN A 129 2.06 -5.37 -15.87
CA ASN A 129 1.35 -6.62 -15.62
C ASN A 129 2.34 -7.74 -15.29
N ASP A 130 1.79 -8.89 -14.87
CA ASP A 130 2.58 -10.05 -14.45
C ASP A 130 3.38 -10.64 -15.63
N ASP A 131 2.83 -10.62 -16.85
CA ASP A 131 3.50 -11.14 -18.05
C ASP A 131 4.79 -10.37 -18.37
N GLU A 132 4.75 -9.03 -18.38
CA GLU A 132 5.94 -8.18 -18.55
C GLU A 132 6.98 -8.45 -17.46
N TYR A 133 6.54 -8.64 -16.21
CA TYR A 133 7.45 -8.91 -15.10
C TYR A 133 8.09 -10.30 -15.23
N TRP A 134 7.30 -11.34 -15.48
CA TRP A 134 7.77 -12.72 -15.59
C TRP A 134 8.66 -12.94 -16.81
N ALA A 135 8.41 -12.24 -17.92
CA ALA A 135 9.30 -12.27 -19.07
C ALA A 135 10.67 -11.62 -18.79
N SER A 136 10.75 -10.71 -17.81
CA SER A 136 12.00 -10.05 -17.39
C SER A 136 12.75 -10.78 -16.26
N ASP A 137 12.04 -11.57 -15.44
CA ASP A 137 12.55 -12.24 -14.24
C ASP A 137 11.93 -13.65 -14.14
N ALA A 138 12.68 -14.64 -14.64
CA ALA A 138 12.26 -16.04 -14.63
C ALA A 138 12.11 -16.61 -13.21
N ASP A 139 12.88 -16.11 -12.24
CA ASP A 139 12.74 -16.59 -10.87
C ASP A 139 11.44 -16.04 -10.25
N ALA A 140 11.04 -14.82 -10.58
CA ALA A 140 9.74 -14.26 -10.20
C ALA A 140 8.57 -15.05 -10.80
N MET A 141 8.70 -15.50 -12.05
CA MET A 141 7.74 -16.40 -12.69
C MET A 141 7.64 -17.73 -11.93
N GLU A 142 8.78 -18.37 -11.59
CA GLU A 142 8.78 -19.63 -10.83
C GLU A 142 8.12 -19.48 -9.46
N ARG A 143 8.32 -18.33 -8.80
CA ARG A 143 7.66 -18.02 -7.52
C ARG A 143 6.21 -17.58 -7.68
N GLY A 144 5.75 -17.29 -8.89
CA GLY A 144 4.43 -16.74 -9.19
C GLY A 144 4.21 -15.35 -8.59
N GLU A 145 5.26 -14.54 -8.48
CA GLU A 145 5.18 -13.21 -7.85
C GLU A 145 4.50 -12.20 -8.79
N PRO A 146 3.44 -11.50 -8.36
CA PRO A 146 2.76 -10.57 -9.24
C PRO A 146 3.57 -9.27 -9.38
N ALA A 147 3.44 -8.60 -10.52
CA ALA A 147 4.06 -7.30 -10.78
C ALA A 147 3.63 -6.23 -9.76
N SER A 148 2.45 -6.38 -9.15
CA SER A 148 2.00 -5.51 -8.06
C SER A 148 2.83 -5.67 -6.78
N TYR A 149 3.35 -6.86 -6.48
CA TYR A 149 4.30 -7.07 -5.37
C TYR A 149 5.62 -6.36 -5.64
N TYR A 150 6.16 -6.52 -6.86
CA TYR A 150 7.37 -5.80 -7.26
C TYR A 150 7.17 -4.28 -7.20
N ARG A 151 6.02 -3.76 -7.66
CA ARG A 151 5.67 -2.35 -7.51
C ARG A 151 5.60 -1.89 -6.05
N ALA A 152 5.11 -2.72 -5.13
CA ALA A 152 5.12 -2.41 -3.71
C ALA A 152 6.56 -2.33 -3.15
N ILE A 153 7.48 -3.16 -3.64
CA ILE A 153 8.91 -3.07 -3.33
C ILE A 153 9.49 -1.76 -3.89
N LEU A 154 9.19 -1.41 -5.14
CA LEU A 154 9.61 -0.14 -5.75
C LEU A 154 9.07 1.07 -4.99
N GLY A 155 7.84 0.99 -4.44
CA GLY A 155 7.28 2.00 -3.54
C GLY A 155 8.15 2.25 -2.30
N ARG A 156 8.67 1.18 -1.69
CA ARG A 156 9.62 1.26 -0.57
C ARG A 156 10.95 1.87 -1.02
N VAL A 157 11.45 1.53 -2.21
CA VAL A 157 12.67 2.13 -2.79
C VAL A 157 12.51 3.63 -3.03
N MET A 158 11.36 4.06 -3.56
CA MET A 158 11.05 5.49 -3.75
C MET A 158 11.04 6.25 -2.43
N ALA A 159 10.52 5.66 -1.36
CA ALA A 159 10.53 6.26 -0.03
C ALA A 159 11.96 6.54 0.49
N GLN A 160 12.98 5.87 -0.06
CA GLN A 160 14.39 6.14 0.23
C GLN A 160 15.05 7.19 -0.70
N GLY A 161 14.26 7.85 -1.55
CA GLY A 161 14.72 8.91 -2.46
C GLY A 161 15.34 8.42 -3.77
N VAL A 162 15.18 7.14 -4.12
CA VAL A 162 15.69 6.58 -5.38
C VAL A 162 14.67 6.77 -6.50
N THR A 163 15.08 7.50 -7.53
CA THR A 163 14.25 7.99 -8.65
C THR A 163 15.17 8.33 -9.84
N PRO A 164 14.71 8.29 -11.11
CA PRO A 164 13.35 7.97 -11.59
C PRO A 164 13.06 6.47 -11.74
N ILE A 165 11.78 6.13 -11.56
CA ILE A 165 11.21 4.82 -11.90
C ILE A 165 10.31 5.00 -13.13
N GLU A 166 10.54 4.22 -14.16
CA GLU A 166 9.83 4.27 -15.43
C GLU A 166 9.23 2.88 -15.73
N TYR A 167 8.13 2.83 -16.50
CA TYR A 167 7.67 1.55 -17.03
C TYR A 167 8.62 1.04 -18.12
N LEU A 168 8.71 -0.28 -18.29
CA LEU A 168 9.40 -0.85 -19.44
C LEU A 168 8.85 -0.23 -20.73
N PRO A 169 9.71 0.35 -21.61
CA PRO A 169 9.23 0.99 -22.83
C PRO A 169 8.47 -0.03 -23.70
N ALA A 170 7.36 0.39 -24.30
CA ALA A 170 6.47 -0.49 -25.07
C ALA A 170 7.13 -1.10 -26.33
N GLU A 171 8.29 -0.58 -26.73
CA GLU A 171 9.11 -1.12 -27.82
C GLU A 171 9.92 -2.37 -27.43
N TYR A 172 10.00 -2.69 -26.14
CA TYR A 172 10.58 -3.93 -25.60
C TYR A 172 9.51 -4.97 -25.26
N ASP A 173 8.34 -4.91 -25.91
CA ASP A 173 7.28 -5.90 -25.78
C ASP A 173 7.83 -7.30 -26.14
N LEU A 174 8.09 -8.10 -25.10
CA LEU A 174 8.85 -9.35 -25.18
C LEU A 174 8.09 -10.45 -25.96
N ASP A 175 6.82 -10.20 -26.31
CA ASP A 175 5.97 -11.06 -27.13
C ASP A 175 6.09 -10.83 -28.67
N LYS A 176 6.96 -9.92 -29.13
CA LYS A 176 7.13 -9.63 -30.57
C LYS A 176 8.37 -10.25 -31.25
N THR A 177 8.93 -11.34 -30.73
CA THR A 177 10.04 -12.05 -31.41
C THR A 177 9.63 -13.44 -31.87
#